data_AF-A0A7C5WME2-F1
#
_entry.id   AF-A0A7C5WME2-F1
#
_cell.length_a   1.000
_cell.length_b   1.000
_cell.length_c   1.000
_cell.angle_alpha   90.00
_cell.angle_beta   90.00
_cell.angle_gamma   90.00
#
_symmetry.space_group_name_H-M   'P 1'
#
loop_
_entity.id
_entity.type
_entity.pdbx_description
1 polymer ?
#
loop_
_entity_poly.entity_id
_entity_poly.type
_entity_poly.pdbx_seq_one_letter_code
_entity_poly.pdbx_strand_id
1 'polypeptide(L)'
;MLTMELLFLILSPLLVVVATVLAVFWTVVFVRIGQTARALPTGLDGIALAEARTGPDIPILVVVPAHNEAGTIGPLIRSLREQDHDRFHVVLALDRCTDGTAAVARREIAGDHRFEVVEITECPEGWAGKVNAVRVGVEHSAFTPEMLLFTDADCVLHP
;
A
#
# COMPACT_ATOMS: atom_id res chain seq x y z
N MET A 1 -24.47 -31.87 -46.16
CA MET A 1 -25.68 -31.22 -45.59
C MET A 1 -25.89 -31.63 -44.14
N LEU A 2 -26.00 -32.94 -43.83
CA LEU A 2 -26.17 -33.45 -42.46
C LEU A 2 -25.07 -33.06 -41.45
N THR A 3 -23.82 -32.96 -41.90
CA THR A 3 -22.67 -32.57 -41.06
C THR A 3 -22.68 -31.10 -40.63
N MET A 4 -23.23 -30.22 -41.47
CA MET A 4 -23.31 -28.78 -41.20
C MET A 4 -24.45 -28.47 -40.22
N GLU A 5 -25.59 -29.17 -40.36
CA GLU A 5 -26.71 -29.12 -39.42
C GLU A 5 -26.32 -29.60 -38.02
N LEU A 6 -25.62 -30.74 -37.93
CA LEU A 6 -25.15 -31.29 -36.66
C LEU A 6 -24.13 -30.35 -35.98
N LEU A 7 -23.23 -29.75 -36.76
CA LEU A 7 -22.29 -28.76 -36.25
C LEU A 7 -23.01 -27.53 -35.69
N PHE A 8 -24.02 -27.03 -36.41
CA PHE A 8 -24.82 -25.90 -35.97
C PHE A 8 -25.60 -26.19 -34.67
N LEU A 9 -26.22 -27.37 -34.58
CA LEU A 9 -26.97 -27.83 -33.40
C LEU A 9 -26.11 -27.95 -32.15
N ILE A 10 -24.82 -28.25 -32.27
CA ILE A 10 -23.89 -28.38 -31.14
C ILE A 10 -23.20 -27.04 -30.82
N LEU A 11 -22.76 -26.31 -31.85
CA LEU A 11 -21.96 -25.10 -31.67
C LEU A 11 -22.80 -23.94 -31.12
N SER A 12 -24.05 -23.80 -31.57
CA SER A 12 -24.93 -22.73 -31.10
C SER A 12 -25.19 -22.75 -29.58
N PRO A 13 -25.64 -23.86 -28.96
CA PRO A 13 -25.85 -23.90 -27.51
C PRO A 13 -24.53 -23.75 -26.73
N LEU A 14 -23.42 -24.29 -27.25
CA LEU A 14 -22.10 -24.10 -26.64
C LEU A 14 -21.72 -22.61 -26.60
N LEU A 15 -21.89 -21.90 -27.71
CA LEU A 15 -21.64 -20.45 -27.78
C LEU A 15 -22.55 -19.67 -26.84
N VAL A 16 -23.84 -20.05 -26.74
CA VAL A 16 -24.78 -19.41 -25.80
C VAL A 16 -24.34 -19.64 -24.35
N VAL A 17 -23.90 -20.84 -23.99
CA VAL A 17 -23.39 -21.14 -22.65
C VAL A 17 -22.15 -20.31 -22.35
N VAL A 18 -21.17 -20.28 -23.27
CA VAL A 18 -19.94 -19.48 -23.11
C VAL A 18 -20.27 -17.99 -22.97
N ALA A 19 -21.14 -17.45 -23.83
CA ALA A 19 -21.57 -16.06 -23.76
C ALA A 19 -22.28 -15.74 -22.45
N THR A 20 -23.11 -16.66 -21.95
CA THR A 20 -23.81 -16.51 -20.66
C THR A 20 -22.82 -16.50 -19.50
N VAL A 21 -21.86 -17.43 -19.48
CA VAL A 21 -20.82 -17.48 -18.44
C VAL A 21 -19.99 -16.19 -18.42
N LEU A 22 -19.58 -15.71 -19.60
CA LEU A 22 -18.86 -14.45 -19.72
C LEU A 22 -19.70 -13.25 -19.28
N ALA A 23 -20.97 -13.20 -19.66
CA ALA A 23 -21.89 -12.14 -19.24
C ALA A 23 -22.08 -12.12 -17.72
N VAL A 24 -22.24 -13.28 -17.09
CA VAL A 24 -22.33 -13.41 -15.63
C VAL A 24 -21.01 -12.97 -14.97
N PHE A 25 -19.86 -13.43 -15.47
CA PHE A 25 -18.55 -13.04 -14.97
C PHE A 25 -18.35 -11.52 -15.02
N TRP A 26 -18.60 -10.90 -16.18
CA TRP A 26 -18.47 -9.45 -16.34
C TRP A 26 -19.48 -8.67 -15.51
N THR A 27 -20.70 -9.18 -15.34
CA THR A 27 -21.69 -8.58 -14.44
C THR A 27 -21.18 -8.56 -13.01
N VAL A 28 -20.62 -9.67 -12.51
CA VAL A 28 -20.01 -9.73 -11.18
C VAL A 28 -18.84 -8.75 -11.07
N VAL A 29 -17.96 -8.69 -12.06
CA VAL A 29 -16.84 -7.73 -12.09
C VAL A 29 -17.33 -6.28 -12.03
N PHE A 30 -18.32 -5.90 -12.84
CA PHE A 30 -18.86 -4.54 -12.85
C PHE A 30 -19.56 -4.19 -11.54
N VAL A 31 -20.31 -5.14 -10.94
CA VAL A 31 -20.92 -4.94 -9.62
C VAL A 31 -19.85 -4.73 -8.56
N ARG A 32 -18.77 -5.53 -8.56
CA ARG A 32 -17.65 -5.37 -7.63
C ARG A 32 -16.93 -4.05 -7.82
N ILE A 33 -16.61 -3.66 -9.05
CA ILE A 33 -16.00 -2.35 -9.36
C ILE A 33 -16.91 -1.22 -8.88
N GLY A 34 -18.21 -1.30 -9.16
CA GLY A 34 -19.18 -0.28 -8.74
C GLY A 34 -19.34 -0.18 -7.22
N GLN A 35 -19.33 -1.32 -6.52
CA GLN A 35 -19.34 -1.37 -5.06
C GLN A 35 -18.06 -0.76 -4.48
N THR A 36 -16.90 -1.17 -4.97
CA THR A 36 -15.60 -0.65 -4.54
C THR A 36 -15.47 0.84 -4.82
N ALA A 37 -15.84 1.30 -6.02
CA ALA A 37 -15.77 2.71 -6.39
C ALA A 37 -16.68 3.61 -5.52
N ARG A 38 -17.78 3.07 -4.97
CA ARG A 38 -18.67 3.80 -4.06
C ARG A 38 -18.23 3.76 -2.60
N ALA A 39 -17.46 2.74 -2.22
CA ALA A 39 -17.01 2.52 -0.85
C ALA A 39 -15.62 3.13 -0.57
N LEU A 40 -14.80 3.30 -1.61
CA LEU A 40 -13.49 3.92 -1.47
C LEU A 40 -13.64 5.43 -1.28
N PRO A 41 -13.06 6.01 -0.20
CA PRO A 41 -12.94 7.44 -0.06
C PRO A 41 -12.20 8.02 -1.27
N THR A 42 -12.69 9.15 -1.76
CA THR A 42 -12.02 9.90 -2.83
C THR A 42 -10.88 10.74 -2.25
N GLY A 43 -9.99 11.24 -3.13
CA GLY A 43 -8.96 12.19 -2.70
C GLY A 43 -9.57 13.48 -2.10
N LEU A 44 -10.76 13.88 -2.57
CA LEU A 44 -11.49 15.03 -2.01
C LEU A 44 -11.98 14.75 -0.59
N ASP A 45 -12.46 13.53 -0.32
CA ASP A 45 -12.83 13.12 1.05
C ASP A 45 -11.61 13.14 1.97
N GLY A 46 -10.43 12.77 1.45
CA GLY A 46 -9.16 12.88 2.17
C GLY A 46 -8.78 14.33 2.51
N ILE A 47 -8.92 15.26 1.56
CA ILE A 47 -8.66 16.69 1.79
C ILE A 47 -9.63 17.24 2.83
N ALA A 48 -10.93 16.96 2.71
CA ALA A 48 -11.94 17.42 3.67
C ALA A 48 -11.68 16.86 5.08
N LEU A 49 -11.25 15.61 5.19
CA LEU A 49 -10.85 15.01 6.46
C LEU A 49 -9.62 15.69 7.05
N ALA A 50 -8.62 16.01 6.23
CA ALA A 50 -7.42 16.72 6.65
C ALA A 50 -7.77 18.12 7.18
N GLU A 51 -8.57 18.90 6.45
CA GLU A 51 -9.07 20.22 6.88
C GLU A 51 -9.90 20.15 8.17
N ALA A 52 -10.75 19.13 8.32
CA ALA A 52 -11.53 18.92 9.54
C ALA A 52 -10.68 18.52 10.74
N ARG A 53 -9.47 18.00 10.51
CA ARG A 53 -8.52 17.53 11.52
C ARG A 53 -7.21 18.32 11.49
N THR A 54 -7.20 19.60 11.13
CA THR A 54 -5.98 20.41 11.29
C THR A 54 -5.83 20.88 12.73
N GLY A 55 -4.99 20.20 13.49
CA GLY A 55 -4.42 20.69 14.74
C GLY A 55 -2.92 20.42 14.75
N PRO A 56 -2.09 21.33 15.29
CA PRO A 56 -0.63 21.20 15.29
C PRO A 56 -0.10 19.99 16.09
N ASP A 57 -0.99 19.24 16.74
CA ASP A 57 -0.67 18.25 17.76
C ASP A 57 -1.14 16.82 17.45
N ILE A 58 -1.67 16.56 16.26
CA ILE A 58 -2.16 15.21 15.94
C ILE A 58 -0.99 14.22 15.91
N PRO A 59 -1.00 13.15 16.71
CA PRO A 59 0.04 12.14 16.67
C PRO A 59 -0.04 11.32 15.39
N ILE A 60 1.02 11.37 14.56
CA ILE A 60 1.10 10.68 13.26
C ILE A 60 2.10 9.54 13.34
N LEU A 61 1.72 8.34 12.91
CA LEU A 61 2.66 7.25 12.64
C LEU A 61 2.86 7.13 11.14
N VAL A 62 4.08 7.43 10.69
CA VAL A 62 4.52 7.25 9.31
C VAL A 62 5.09 5.85 9.17
N VAL A 63 4.55 5.04 8.26
CA VAL A 63 5.07 3.70 7.98
C VAL A 63 5.62 3.66 6.56
N VAL A 64 6.90 3.30 6.44
CA VAL A 64 7.64 3.26 5.19
C VAL A 64 8.05 1.82 4.90
N PRO A 65 7.33 1.10 4.03
CA PRO A 65 7.81 -0.19 3.54
C PRO A 65 9.01 0.02 2.60
N ALA A 66 10.07 -0.76 2.77
CA ALA A 66 11.25 -0.69 1.93
C ALA A 66 11.77 -2.10 1.57
N HIS A 67 12.14 -2.32 0.30
CA HIS A 67 12.79 -3.54 -0.16
C HIS A 67 13.91 -3.20 -1.13
N ASN A 68 15.16 -3.31 -0.68
CA ASN A 68 16.35 -2.97 -1.48
C ASN A 68 16.37 -1.53 -2.02
N GLU A 69 16.23 -0.57 -1.11
CA GLU A 69 16.08 0.88 -1.35
C GLU A 69 17.33 1.66 -0.91
N ALA A 70 18.52 1.05 -0.95
CA ALA A 70 19.74 1.71 -0.48
C ALA A 70 20.07 3.04 -1.19
N GLY A 71 19.60 3.21 -2.44
CA GLY A 71 19.82 4.42 -3.24
C GLY A 71 18.84 5.56 -2.95
N THR A 72 17.69 5.27 -2.35
CA THR A 72 16.49 6.12 -2.31
C THR A 72 16.05 6.44 -0.87
N ILE A 73 16.27 5.52 0.07
CA ILE A 73 15.82 5.67 1.46
C ILE A 73 16.47 6.84 2.20
N GLY A 74 17.70 7.21 1.83
CA GLY A 74 18.42 8.30 2.48
C GLY A 74 17.78 9.67 2.26
N PRO A 75 17.54 10.10 1.01
CA PRO A 75 16.72 11.29 0.71
C PRO A 75 15.40 11.36 1.47
N LEU A 76 14.64 10.25 1.53
CA LEU A 76 13.38 10.20 2.25
C LEU A 76 13.58 10.53 3.75
N ILE A 77 14.50 9.83 4.42
CA ILE A 77 14.76 10.02 5.85
C ILE A 77 15.16 11.47 6.13
N ARG A 78 16.01 12.08 5.28
CA ARG A 78 16.37 13.50 5.43
C ARG A 78 15.16 14.41 5.32
N SER A 79 14.30 14.21 4.32
CA SER A 79 13.07 15.02 4.18
C SER A 79 12.10 14.85 5.35
N LEU A 80 11.97 13.64 5.89
CA LEU A 80 11.16 13.37 7.08
C LEU A 80 11.73 14.05 8.33
N ARG A 81 13.06 14.16 8.45
CA ARG A 81 13.69 14.86 9.58
C ARG A 81 13.45 16.36 9.55
N GLU A 82 13.26 16.93 8.36
CA GLU A 82 13.03 18.34 8.09
C GLU A 82 11.56 18.79 8.27
N GLN A 83 10.63 17.85 8.50
CA GLN A 83 9.22 18.17 8.70
C GLN A 83 9.02 19.09 9.91
N ASP A 84 8.14 20.08 9.75
CA ASP A 84 7.80 21.07 10.77
C ASP A 84 6.72 20.59 11.78
N HIS A 85 6.27 19.35 11.65
CA HIS A 85 5.32 18.71 12.57
C HIS A 85 6.05 18.05 13.76
N ASP A 86 5.72 18.40 14.99
CA ASP A 86 6.47 17.92 16.15
C ASP A 86 6.05 16.52 16.63
N ARG A 87 4.82 16.09 16.34
CA ARG A 87 4.22 14.88 16.93
C ARG A 87 4.07 13.75 15.92
N PHE A 88 5.18 13.27 15.38
CA PHE A 88 5.19 12.06 14.56
C PHE A 88 6.26 11.07 14.97
N HIS A 89 6.03 9.81 14.57
CA HIS A 89 6.96 8.72 14.67
C HIS A 89 7.04 8.01 13.31
N VAL A 90 8.20 7.49 12.94
CA VAL A 90 8.47 6.85 11.65
C VAL A 90 8.94 5.44 11.87
N VAL A 91 8.28 4.48 11.23
CA VAL A 91 8.73 3.09 11.18
C VAL A 91 9.18 2.76 9.76
N LEU A 92 10.47 2.47 9.62
CA LEU A 92 11.05 1.93 8.39
C LEU A 92 10.95 0.40 8.43
N ALA A 93 9.96 -0.15 7.72
CA ALA A 93 9.69 -1.59 7.64
C ALA A 93 10.49 -2.20 6.47
N LEU A 94 11.69 -2.69 6.77
CA LEU A 94 12.61 -3.27 5.80
C LEU A 94 12.21 -4.71 5.49
N ASP A 95 11.53 -4.92 4.37
CA ASP A 95 11.05 -6.22 3.92
C ASP A 95 12.16 -7.02 3.27
N ARG A 96 12.82 -7.94 4.00
CA ARG A 96 13.76 -8.92 3.44
C ARG A 96 14.84 -8.28 2.54
N CYS A 97 15.35 -7.12 2.94
CA CYS A 97 16.42 -6.44 2.22
C CYS A 97 17.69 -7.28 2.23
N THR A 98 18.37 -7.34 1.09
CA THR A 98 19.64 -8.05 0.91
C THR A 98 20.78 -7.10 0.53
N ASP A 99 20.49 -5.81 0.40
CA ASP A 99 21.44 -4.76 0.04
C ASP A 99 21.83 -3.89 1.24
N GLY A 100 22.39 -2.71 0.99
CA GLY A 100 22.80 -1.75 2.02
C GLY A 100 21.67 -0.95 2.68
N THR A 101 20.38 -1.22 2.40
CA THR A 101 19.25 -0.38 2.85
C THR A 101 19.27 -0.14 4.35
N ALA A 102 19.46 -1.20 5.13
CA ALA A 102 19.43 -1.13 6.58
C ALA A 102 20.61 -0.32 7.15
N ALA A 103 21.78 -0.38 6.50
CA ALA A 103 22.95 0.40 6.89
C ALA A 103 22.77 1.89 6.56
N VAL A 104 22.21 2.20 5.39
CA VAL A 104 21.88 3.58 4.99
C VAL A 104 20.84 4.16 5.93
N ALA A 105 19.74 3.43 6.20
CA ALA A 105 18.67 3.89 7.09
C ALA A 105 19.20 4.29 8.47
N ARG A 106 19.94 3.39 9.13
CA ARG A 106 20.53 3.65 10.46
C ARG A 106 21.47 4.85 10.46
N ARG A 107 22.27 5.02 9.41
CA ARG A 107 23.18 6.17 9.28
C ARG A 107 22.40 7.49 9.17
N GLU A 108 21.38 7.54 8.32
CA GLU A 108 20.63 8.78 8.04
C GLU A 108 19.69 9.17 9.20
N ILE A 109 19.18 8.19 9.94
CA ILE A 109 18.44 8.39 11.20
C ILE A 109 19.31 9.14 12.21
N ALA A 110 20.61 8.83 12.28
CA ALA A 110 21.58 9.55 13.09
C ALA A 110 21.18 9.74 14.57
N GLY A 111 20.47 8.76 15.15
CA GLY A 111 20.00 8.79 16.54
C GLY A 111 18.73 9.61 16.78
N ASP A 112 18.03 10.06 15.73
CA ASP A 112 16.73 10.69 15.86
C ASP A 112 15.69 9.70 16.44
N HIS A 113 15.24 9.97 17.66
CA HIS A 113 14.30 9.14 18.42
C HIS A 113 12.91 9.04 17.78
N ARG A 114 12.60 9.89 16.78
CA ARG A 114 11.37 9.79 16.01
C ARG A 114 11.36 8.61 15.04
N PHE A 115 12.49 7.92 14.83
CA PHE A 115 12.60 6.84 13.86
C PHE A 115 12.86 5.48 14.51
N GLU A 116 12.23 4.46 13.97
CA GLU A 116 12.42 3.05 14.29
C GLU A 116 12.66 2.26 13.00
N VAL A 117 13.49 1.21 13.09
CA VAL A 117 13.77 0.31 11.96
C VAL A 117 13.32 -1.10 12.35
N VAL A 118 12.45 -1.67 11.53
CA VAL A 118 11.96 -3.04 11.68
C VAL A 118 12.46 -3.86 10.51
N GLU A 119 13.30 -4.86 10.77
CA GLU A 119 13.74 -5.80 9.76
C GLU A 119 12.81 -7.01 9.73
N ILE A 120 12.20 -7.24 8.58
CA ILE A 120 11.25 -8.32 8.34
C ILE A 120 11.99 -9.42 7.59
N THR A 121 11.96 -10.62 8.16
CA THR A 121 12.68 -11.78 7.61
C THR A 121 11.79 -12.68 6.77
N GLU A 122 10.47 -12.59 6.93
CA GLU A 122 9.51 -13.46 6.26
C GLU A 122 8.22 -12.72 5.85
N CYS A 123 7.61 -13.20 4.78
CA CYS A 123 6.29 -12.75 4.32
C CYS A 123 5.36 -13.97 4.31
N PRO A 124 4.18 -13.90 4.96
CA PRO A 124 3.24 -15.00 4.96
C PRO A 124 2.82 -15.40 3.54
N GLU A 125 2.47 -16.67 3.36
CA GLU A 125 1.98 -17.18 2.09
C GLU A 125 0.71 -16.43 1.64
N GLY A 126 0.63 -16.08 0.35
CA GLY A 126 -0.48 -15.34 -0.21
C GLY A 126 -0.46 -13.82 0.05
N TRP A 127 0.53 -13.30 0.78
CA TRP A 127 0.68 -11.85 1.01
C TRP A 127 1.65 -11.21 0.01
N ALA A 128 1.34 -9.98 -0.39
CA ALA A 128 2.29 -9.11 -1.08
C ALA A 128 3.28 -8.51 -0.07
N GLY A 129 4.57 -8.51 -0.40
CA GLY A 129 5.65 -8.03 0.49
C GLY A 129 5.41 -6.63 1.05
N LYS A 130 5.11 -5.65 0.18
CA LYS A 130 4.80 -4.26 0.59
C LYS A 130 3.64 -4.18 1.59
N VAL A 131 2.58 -4.96 1.39
CA VAL A 131 1.40 -4.96 2.27
C VAL A 131 1.74 -5.61 3.61
N ASN A 132 2.51 -6.70 3.62
CA ASN A 132 3.02 -7.31 4.84
C ASN A 132 3.94 -6.34 5.60
N ALA A 133 4.80 -5.61 4.90
CA ALA A 133 5.70 -4.64 5.50
C ALA A 133 4.97 -3.49 6.18
N VAL A 134 3.94 -2.94 5.52
CA VAL A 134 3.06 -1.93 6.13
C VAL A 134 2.38 -2.49 7.38
N ARG A 135 1.80 -3.68 7.31
CA ARG A 135 1.14 -4.32 8.45
C ARG A 135 2.09 -4.49 9.64
N VAL A 136 3.26 -5.07 9.40
CA VAL A 136 4.27 -5.28 10.44
C VAL A 136 4.74 -3.94 11.01
N GLY A 137 4.96 -2.92 10.17
CA GLY A 137 5.36 -1.60 10.63
C GLY A 137 4.32 -0.93 11.56
N VAL A 138 3.02 -1.07 11.24
CA VAL A 138 1.94 -0.59 12.10
C VAL A 138 1.88 -1.37 13.42
N GLU A 139 1.97 -2.71 13.36
CA GLU A 139 1.87 -3.58 14.55
C GLU A 139 3.08 -3.47 15.48
N HIS A 140 4.26 -3.13 14.96
CA HIS A 140 5.50 -3.06 15.73
C HIS A 140 5.59 -1.82 16.61
N SER A 141 5.07 -0.68 16.13
CA SER A 141 5.25 0.59 16.84
C SER A 141 4.48 0.63 18.16
N ALA A 142 5.16 1.05 19.22
CA ALA A 142 4.51 1.39 20.49
C ALA A 142 3.83 2.78 20.47
N PHE A 143 4.05 3.56 19.40
CA PHE A 143 3.43 4.87 19.25
C PHE A 143 1.91 4.74 19.13
N THR A 144 1.15 5.64 19.75
CA THR A 144 -0.32 5.67 19.65
C THR A 144 -0.74 6.79 18.69
N PRO A 145 -0.88 6.48 17.39
CA PRO A 145 -1.29 7.48 16.40
C PRO A 145 -2.78 7.75 16.46
N GLU A 146 -3.15 8.97 16.11
CA GLU A 146 -4.49 9.32 15.66
C GLU A 146 -4.59 9.23 14.13
N MET A 147 -3.44 9.36 13.43
CA MET A 147 -3.33 9.25 11.99
C MET A 147 -2.20 8.30 11.57
N LEU A 148 -2.50 7.43 10.61
CA LEU A 148 -1.51 6.62 9.90
C LEU A 148 -1.20 7.28 8.56
N LEU A 149 0.09 7.46 8.28
CA LEU A 149 0.59 7.93 7.00
C LEU A 149 1.46 6.84 6.38
N PHE A 150 1.22 6.53 5.11
CA PHE A 150 2.03 5.58 4.36
C PHE A 150 2.74 6.32 3.24
N THR A 151 4.05 6.11 3.10
CA THR A 151 4.85 6.67 2.01
C THR A 151 5.83 5.64 1.51
N ASP A 152 6.19 5.74 0.24
CA ASP A 152 7.17 4.85 -0.37
C ASP A 152 8.60 5.30 -0.03
N ALA A 153 9.52 4.35 -0.02
CA ALA A 153 10.93 4.57 0.34
C ALA A 153 11.71 5.45 -0.67
N ASP A 154 11.13 5.70 -1.84
CA ASP A 154 11.66 6.52 -2.93
C ASP A 154 11.00 7.91 -3.05
N CYS A 155 10.18 8.28 -2.07
CA CYS A 155 9.56 9.60 -2.00
C CYS A 155 10.47 10.63 -1.32
N VAL A 156 10.20 11.91 -1.60
CA VAL A 156 10.77 13.06 -0.90
C VAL A 156 9.62 13.99 -0.54
N LEU A 157 9.52 14.37 0.73
CA LEU A 157 8.45 15.20 1.24
C LEU A 157 8.90 16.67 1.32
N HIS A 158 7.97 17.59 1.10
CA HIS A 158 8.21 19.00 1.39
C HIS A 158 8.24 19.18 2.92
N PRO A 159 9.10 20.07 3.46
CA PRO A 159 9.13 20.41 4.89
C PRO A 159 7.77 20.84 5.44
#